data_AF-A0A7K0V8S3-F1
#
_entry.id   AF-A0A7K0V8S3-F1
#
_cell.length_a   1.000
_cell.length_b   1.000
_cell.length_c   1.000
_cell.angle_alpha   90.00
_cell.angle_beta   90.00
_cell.angle_gamma   90.00
#
_symmetry.space_group_name_H-M   'P 1'
#
loop_
_entity.id
_entity.type
_entity.pdbx_description
1 polymer ?
#
loop_
_entity_poly.entity_id
_entity_poly.type
_entity_poly.pdbx_seq_one_letter_code
_entity_poly.pdbx_strand_id
1 'polypeptide(L)'
;LSADDLLQRLHAASVPCGRIFRAKDMMVDPHFVAREAIVKVVHPDFGEFAMQNVFPRLSESPGVVRHVGPTLGEHNREIYQDLLHLSDDEMSSLNAAGVI
;
A
#
# COMPACT_ATOMS: atom_id res chain seq x y z
N LEU A 1 -5.23 32.42 18.95
CA LEU A 1 -4.01 31.97 18.24
C LEU A 1 -4.41 30.80 17.37
N SER A 2 -4.04 30.79 16.10
CA SER A 2 -4.25 29.62 15.24
C SER A 2 -3.31 28.48 15.66
N ALA A 3 -3.55 27.27 15.14
CA ALA A 3 -2.64 26.15 15.35
C ALA A 3 -1.23 26.47 14.80
N ASP A 4 -1.14 27.17 13.67
CA ASP A 4 0.12 27.53 13.03
C ASP A 4 0.89 28.58 13.85
N ASP A 5 0.18 29.56 14.44
CA ASP A 5 0.78 30.54 15.36
C ASP A 5 1.38 29.87 16.61
N LEU A 6 0.68 28.86 17.14
CA LEU A 6 1.14 28.11 18.32
C LEU A 6 2.37 27.26 17.98
N LEU A 7 2.35 26.54 16.85
CA LEU A 7 3.48 25.73 16.40
C LEU A 7 4.73 26.58 16.22
N GLN A 8 4.62 27.77 15.59
CA GLN A 8 5.76 28.67 15.42
C GLN A 8 6.37 29.11 16.77
N ARG A 9 5.52 29.47 17.75
CA ARG A 9 5.99 29.88 19.08
C ARG A 9 6.65 28.73 19.84
N LEU A 10 6.07 27.53 19.78
CA LEU A 10 6.60 26.35 20.46
C LEU A 10 7.92 25.89 19.84
N HIS A 11 8.05 25.92 18.50
CA HIS A 11 9.31 25.63 17.81
C HIS A 11 10.41 26.63 18.18
N ALA A 12 10.09 27.93 18.23
CA ALA A 12 11.05 28.95 18.66
C ALA A 12 11.55 28.74 20.10
N ALA A 13 10.69 28.16 20.96
CA ALA A 13 11.05 27.76 22.33
C ALA A 13 11.67 26.35 22.43
N SER A 14 11.97 25.69 21.30
CA SER A 14 12.50 24.31 21.24
C SER A 14 11.61 23.27 21.94
N VAL A 15 10.30 23.51 22.02
CA VAL A 15 9.33 22.55 22.55
C VAL A 15 8.96 21.57 21.43
N PRO A 16 9.09 20.25 21.64
CA PRO A 16 8.68 19.26 20.65
C PRO A 16 7.16 19.26 20.52
N CYS A 17 6.67 19.68 19.37
CA CYS A 17 5.26 19.69 19.03
C CYS A 17 5.05 19.35 17.56
N GLY A 18 3.88 18.83 17.22
CA GLY A 18 3.48 18.53 15.86
C GLY A 18 1.98 18.75 15.68
N ARG A 19 1.56 19.00 14.45
CA ARG A 19 0.15 19.13 14.12
C ARG A 19 -0.52 17.75 14.17
N ILE A 20 -1.75 17.68 14.68
CA ILE A 20 -2.59 16.51 14.50
C ILE A 20 -3.16 16.57 13.08
N PHE A 21 -2.73 15.65 12.22
CA PHE A 21 -3.20 15.59 10.83
C PHE A 21 -4.51 14.84 10.69
N ARG A 22 -5.35 15.31 9.77
CA ARG A 22 -6.41 14.52 9.13
C ARG A 22 -5.87 13.90 7.85
N ALA A 23 -6.54 12.88 7.32
CA ALA A 23 -6.12 12.19 6.09
C ALA A 23 -5.83 13.16 4.93
N LYS A 24 -6.71 14.15 4.70
CA LYS A 24 -6.51 15.17 3.66
C LYS A 24 -5.26 16.03 3.86
N ASP A 25 -4.87 16.27 5.12
CA ASP A 25 -3.72 17.11 5.46
C ASP A 25 -2.43 16.34 5.13
N MET A 26 -2.43 15.01 5.36
CA MET A 26 -1.29 14.13 5.02
C MET A 26 -1.03 14.07 3.52
N MET A 27 -2.06 14.17 2.67
CA MET A 27 -1.92 14.10 1.21
C MET A 27 -1.16 15.29 0.61
N VAL A 28 -1.19 16.44 1.28
CA VAL A 28 -0.59 17.69 0.81
C VAL A 28 0.61 18.12 1.65
N ASP A 29 0.92 17.38 2.72
CA ASP A 29 2.03 17.71 3.60
C ASP A 29 3.37 17.56 2.85
N PRO A 30 4.26 18.57 2.89
CA PRO A 30 5.52 18.54 2.17
C PRO A 30 6.41 17.34 2.51
N HIS A 31 6.37 16.86 3.75
CA HIS A 31 7.18 15.73 4.18
C HIS A 31 6.63 14.41 3.62
N PHE A 32 5.32 14.21 3.63
CA PHE A 32 4.68 13.03 3.05
C PHE A 32 4.91 12.97 1.54
N VAL A 33 4.76 14.10 0.84
CA VAL A 33 4.98 14.20 -0.62
C VAL A 33 6.46 13.92 -0.95
N ALA A 34 7.40 14.59 -0.28
CA ALA A 34 8.83 14.42 -0.56
C ALA A 34 9.33 12.99 -0.33
N ARG A 35 8.65 12.23 0.53
CA ARG A 35 9.01 10.85 0.86
C ARG A 35 8.21 9.81 0.08
N GLU A 36 7.27 10.24 -0.76
CA GLU A 36 6.32 9.36 -1.45
C GLU A 36 5.65 8.40 -0.45
N ALA A 37 5.33 8.90 0.75
CA ALA A 37 4.81 8.10 1.84
C ALA A 37 3.40 7.56 1.53
N ILE A 38 2.66 8.25 0.67
CA ILE A 38 1.37 7.82 0.13
C ILE A 38 1.49 7.83 -1.39
N VAL A 39 1.18 6.70 -2.01
CA VAL A 39 1.22 6.50 -3.47
C VAL A 39 -0.18 6.31 -4.01
N LYS A 40 -0.34 6.56 -5.31
CA LYS A 40 -1.56 6.28 -6.05
C LYS A 40 -1.42 4.94 -6.77
N VAL A 41 -2.40 4.07 -6.60
CA VAL A 41 -2.45 2.75 -7.24
C VAL A 41 -3.79 2.57 -7.93
N VAL A 42 -3.80 1.84 -9.05
CA VAL A 42 -5.01 1.57 -9.82
C VAL A 42 -5.53 0.19 -9.47
N HIS A 43 -6.77 0.12 -9.01
CA HIS A 43 -7.51 -1.12 -8.80
C HIS A 43 -8.49 -1.36 -9.96
N PRO A 44 -8.64 -2.61 -10.44
CA PRO A 44 -9.61 -2.95 -11.50
C PRO A 44 -11.04 -2.47 -11.17
N ASP A 45 -11.50 -2.70 -9.94
CA ASP A 45 -12.87 -2.34 -9.52
C ASP A 45 -13.02 -0.91 -8.97
N PHE A 46 -11.99 -0.34 -8.34
CA PHE A 46 -12.10 0.94 -7.60
C PHE A 46 -11.41 2.11 -8.32
N GLY A 47 -10.74 1.87 -9.44
CA GLY A 47 -9.96 2.89 -10.15
C GLY A 47 -8.72 3.33 -9.36
N GLU A 48 -8.28 4.57 -9.57
CA GLU A 48 -7.12 5.12 -8.87
C GLU A 48 -7.47 5.53 -7.43
N PHE A 49 -6.71 5.05 -6.45
CA PHE A 49 -6.86 5.45 -5.05
C PHE A 49 -5.50 5.61 -4.33
N ALA A 50 -5.52 6.32 -3.21
CA ALA A 50 -4.33 6.58 -2.40
C ALA A 50 -4.09 5.44 -1.38
N MET A 51 -2.85 4.97 -1.29
CA MET A 51 -2.43 3.91 -0.37
C MET A 51 -1.09 4.23 0.27
N GLN A 52 -0.89 3.77 1.51
CA GLN A 52 0.40 3.84 2.17
C GLN A 52 1.47 3.12 1.35
N ASN A 53 2.62 3.78 1.15
CA ASN A 53 3.75 3.19 0.44
C ASN A 53 4.56 2.25 1.35
N VAL A 54 5.43 1.44 0.75
CA VAL A 54 6.29 0.49 1.45
C VAL A 54 7.21 1.20 2.44
N PHE A 55 7.25 0.67 3.67
CA PHE A 55 8.07 1.19 4.75
C PHE A 55 8.77 0.04 5.51
N PRO A 56 10.05 0.19 5.92
CA PRO A 56 10.94 1.35 5.71
C PRO A 56 11.46 1.45 4.27
N ARG A 57 11.88 2.67 3.87
CA ARG A 57 12.53 2.89 2.57
C ARG A 57 14.01 2.55 2.68
N LEU A 58 14.39 1.42 2.09
CA LEU A 58 15.79 0.98 2.02
C LEU A 58 16.52 1.74 0.90
N SER A 59 17.77 2.12 1.13
CA SER A 59 18.57 2.89 0.18
C SER A 59 19.03 2.07 -1.02
N GLU A 60 19.37 0.80 -0.81
CA GLU A 60 19.88 -0.09 -1.87
C GLU A 60 18.77 -0.90 -2.55
N SER A 61 17.74 -1.26 -1.80
CA SER A 61 16.62 -2.12 -2.25
C SER A 61 15.27 -1.51 -1.89
N PRO A 62 14.92 -0.33 -2.44
CA PRO A 62 13.65 0.32 -2.14
C PRO A 62 12.49 -0.62 -2.52
N GLY A 63 11.60 -0.87 -1.56
CA GLY A 63 10.40 -1.65 -1.80
C GLY A 63 9.43 -0.93 -2.73
N VAL A 64 8.63 -1.69 -3.47
CA VAL A 64 7.62 -1.19 -4.40
C VAL A 64 6.31 -1.95 -4.24
N VAL A 65 5.19 -1.25 -4.38
CA VAL A 65 3.86 -1.87 -4.49
C VAL A 65 3.72 -2.43 -5.91
N ARG A 66 3.61 -3.75 -6.04
CA ARG A 66 3.55 -4.44 -7.35
C ARG A 66 2.13 -4.70 -7.85
N HIS A 67 1.21 -4.95 -6.93
CA HIS A 67 -0.20 -5.21 -7.23
C HIS A 67 -1.07 -4.78 -6.04
N VAL A 68 -2.35 -4.54 -6.29
CA VAL A 68 -3.36 -4.13 -5.28
C VAL A 68 -3.95 -5.31 -4.50
N GLY A 69 -3.49 -6.52 -4.80
CA GLY A 69 -4.02 -7.78 -4.29
C GLY A 69 -4.72 -8.55 -5.42
N PRO A 70 -4.59 -9.88 -5.46
CA PRO A 70 -5.29 -10.69 -6.45
C PRO A 70 -6.77 -10.83 -6.12
N THR A 71 -7.55 -11.13 -7.15
CA THR A 71 -8.90 -11.67 -7.02
C THR A 71 -8.88 -13.11 -6.50
N LEU A 72 -10.04 -13.62 -6.08
CA LEU A 72 -10.15 -14.98 -5.58
C LEU A 72 -9.76 -15.99 -6.68
N GLY A 73 -8.73 -16.80 -6.41
CA GLY A 73 -8.26 -17.84 -7.32
C GLY A 73 -7.40 -17.37 -8.49
N GLU A 74 -7.04 -16.08 -8.57
CA GLU A 74 -6.28 -15.50 -9.70
C GLU A 74 -4.97 -16.26 -10.00
N HIS A 75 -4.27 -16.70 -8.95
CA HIS A 75 -3.00 -17.42 -9.07
C HIS A 75 -3.15 -18.95 -8.99
N ASN A 76 -4.36 -19.51 -9.01
CA ASN A 76 -4.54 -20.97 -8.89
C ASN A 76 -3.77 -21.71 -9.99
N ARG A 77 -3.87 -21.25 -11.24
CA ARG A 77 -3.17 -21.88 -12.37
C ARG A 77 -1.64 -21.77 -12.21
N GLU A 78 -1.14 -20.58 -11.89
CA GLU A 78 0.29 -20.32 -11.68
C GLU A 78 0.87 -21.24 -10.59
N ILE A 79 0.18 -21.35 -9.46
CA ILE A 79 0.68 -22.15 -8.35
C ILE A 79 0.52 -23.64 -8.61
N TYR A 80 -0.67 -24.12 -8.98
CA TYR A 80 -0.90 -25.55 -9.09
C TYR A 80 -0.26 -26.17 -10.34
N GLN A 81 -0.27 -25.48 -11.48
CA GLN A 81 0.30 -26.03 -12.72
C GLN A 81 1.76 -25.60 -12.92
N ASP A 82 2.07 -24.30 -12.82
CA ASP A 82 3.41 -23.83 -13.19
C ASP A 82 4.44 -24.13 -12.10
N LEU A 83 4.06 -24.00 -10.82
CA LEU A 83 4.96 -24.25 -9.69
C LEU A 83 4.90 -25.69 -9.16
N LEU A 84 3.70 -26.27 -9.03
CA LEU A 84 3.50 -27.60 -8.46
C LEU A 84 3.36 -28.72 -9.51
N HIS A 85 3.24 -28.36 -10.79
CA HIS A 85 3.19 -29.31 -11.91
C HIS A 85 2.00 -30.29 -11.86
N LEU A 86 0.86 -29.87 -11.33
CA LEU A 86 -0.38 -30.65 -11.42
C LEU A 86 -0.87 -30.70 -12.86
N SER A 87 -1.34 -31.88 -13.25
CA SER A 87 -2.01 -32.12 -14.51
C SER A 87 -3.38 -31.43 -14.59
N ASP A 88 -3.90 -31.29 -15.81
CA ASP A 88 -5.25 -30.76 -16.03
C ASP A 88 -6.34 -31.63 -15.37
N ASP A 89 -6.10 -32.95 -15.26
CA ASP A 89 -7.01 -33.90 -14.60
C ASP A 89 -7.06 -33.68 -13.08
N GLU A 90 -5.90 -33.43 -12.46
CA GLU A 90 -5.80 -33.08 -11.04
C GLU A 90 -6.45 -31.73 -10.76
N MET A 91 -6.22 -30.72 -11.62
CA MET A 91 -6.88 -29.41 -11.52
C MET A 91 -8.40 -29.53 -11.59
N SER A 92 -8.91 -30.33 -12.54
CA SER A 92 -10.34 -30.56 -12.70
C SER A 92 -10.94 -31.26 -11.48
N SER A 93 -10.21 -32.20 -10.89
CA SER A 93 -10.62 -32.91 -9.67
C SER A 93 -10.70 -31.97 -8.46
N LEU A 94 -9.73 -31.06 -8.30
CA LEU A 94 -9.73 -30.06 -7.23
C LEU A 94 -10.91 -29.08 -7.36
N ASN A 95 -11.21 -28.64 -8.58
CA ASN A 95 -12.36 -27.77 -8.86
C ASN A 95 -13.68 -28.49 -8.57
N ALA A 96 -13.83 -29.74 -9.05
CA ALA A 96 -15.03 -30.55 -8.80
C ALA A 96 -15.26 -30.83 -7.30
N ALA A 97 -14.20 -30.91 -6.51
CA ALA A 97 -14.27 -31.05 -5.06
C ALA A 97 -14.52 -29.73 -4.30
N GLY A 98 -14.56 -28.58 -5.00
CA GLY A 98 -14.73 -27.25 -4.40
C GLY A 98 -13.52 -26.78 -3.58
N VAL A 99 -12.34 -27.35 -3.85
CA VAL A 99 -11.08 -26.96 -3.19
C VAL A 99 -10.52 -25.67 -3.81
N ILE A 100 -10.73 -25.48 -5.12
CA ILE A 100 -10.31 -24.31 -5.90
C ILE A 100 -11.42 -23.78 -6.79
#